data_AF-A0A6P8C4K2-F1
#
_entry.id   AF-A0A6P8C4K2-F1
#
_cell.length_a   1.000
_cell.length_b   1.000
_cell.length_c   1.000
_cell.angle_alpha   90.00
_cell.angle_beta   90.00
_cell.angle_gamma   90.00
#
_symmetry.space_group_name_H-M   'P 1'
#
loop_
_entity.id
_entity.type
_entity.pdbx_description
1 polymer ?
#
loop_
_entity_poly.entity_id
_entity_poly.type
_entity_poly.pdbx_seq_one_letter_code
_entity_poly.pdbx_strand_id
1 'polypeptide(L)'
;MVSGDPLCMIIIIKSRIPLHVHTHIYSSLSVGGRREEKGRCVKRKRPGRPISRFSTSTSDNHFRVISFVFQDPLKRLSLCMYWAALIYASVSRFYHISKDSTVERILLRKYYHLMAVSMFSPALILQPEFLDLAFGGAVAVFLVLEIIRVWKIWPLGQPVHQFMNAFTDHRDSDLLIISHFSLLLGCALPIWMSSGYNDRPLAPFAGILSLGIGDTMASMVGHKYGVLRWSKTGKKTIEGTAAGITSVLVACSVLLPVLTSSGYILSQHWSSLVLAVVASGLLEAYTAQLDNAFIPLVFYSLLCL
;
A
#
# COMPACT_ATOMS: atom_id res chain seq x y z
N MET A 1 -19.65 17.09 -12.50
CA MET A 1 -19.84 16.37 -11.22
C MET A 1 -19.90 14.88 -11.54
N VAL A 2 -18.77 14.19 -11.46
CA VAL A 2 -18.72 12.72 -11.49
C VAL A 2 -18.08 12.33 -10.16
N SER A 3 -18.91 11.78 -9.28
CA SER A 3 -18.46 11.14 -8.04
C SER A 3 -17.73 9.87 -8.47
N GLY A 4 -16.40 9.96 -8.58
CA GLY A 4 -15.55 8.81 -8.85
C GLY A 4 -15.36 8.02 -7.57
N ASP A 5 -16.19 7.01 -7.36
CA ASP A 5 -16.00 6.07 -6.25
C ASP A 5 -14.68 5.30 -6.46
N PRO A 6 -13.69 5.43 -5.56
CA PRO A 6 -12.39 4.77 -5.71
C PRO A 6 -12.52 3.23 -5.72
N LEU A 7 -13.57 2.70 -5.08
CA LEU A 7 -13.93 1.28 -5.10
C LEU A 7 -14.30 0.76 -6.50
N CYS A 8 -14.98 1.58 -7.30
CA CYS A 8 -15.40 1.18 -8.64
C CYS A 8 -14.19 1.10 -9.58
N MET A 9 -13.20 1.98 -9.38
CA MET A 9 -11.96 1.97 -10.14
C MET A 9 -11.06 0.76 -9.80
N ILE A 10 -11.00 0.34 -8.54
CA ILE A 10 -10.28 -0.88 -8.10
C ILE A 10 -10.88 -2.13 -8.79
N ILE A 11 -12.20 -2.22 -8.89
CA ILE A 11 -12.89 -3.33 -9.57
C ILE A 11 -12.61 -3.30 -11.09
N ILE A 12 -12.65 -2.13 -11.70
CA ILE A 12 -12.40 -1.97 -13.14
C ILE A 12 -10.95 -2.35 -13.50
N ILE A 13 -9.95 -1.96 -12.69
CA ILE A 13 -8.55 -2.31 -12.95
C ILE A 13 -8.33 -3.82 -12.77
N LYS A 14 -8.95 -4.45 -11.77
CA LYS A 14 -8.87 -5.91 -11.57
C LYS A 14 -9.54 -6.71 -12.69
N SER A 15 -10.53 -6.14 -13.38
CA SER A 15 -11.29 -6.80 -14.46
C SER A 15 -10.63 -6.77 -15.85
N ARG A 16 -9.61 -5.92 -16.08
CA ARG A 16 -8.95 -5.75 -17.40
C ARG A 16 -7.68 -6.58 -17.61
N ILE A 17 -7.25 -7.35 -16.62
CA ILE A 17 -6.06 -8.21 -16.73
C ILE A 17 -6.56 -9.65 -17.01
N PRO A 18 -6.18 -10.28 -18.13
CA PRO A 18 -6.71 -11.59 -18.49
C PRO A 18 -6.27 -12.66 -17.47
N LEU A 19 -7.24 -13.24 -16.77
CA LEU A 19 -7.07 -14.47 -15.99
C LEU A 19 -6.76 -15.62 -16.94
N HIS A 20 -5.49 -15.86 -17.22
CA HIS A 20 -5.04 -17.16 -17.71
C HIS A 20 -3.72 -17.47 -17.02
N VAL A 21 -3.80 -18.33 -16.00
CA VAL A 21 -2.84 -19.38 -15.58
C VAL A 21 -3.17 -19.71 -14.12
N HIS A 22 -4.06 -20.68 -13.91
CA HIS A 22 -4.17 -21.35 -12.62
C HIS A 22 -4.61 -22.80 -12.79
N THR A 23 -3.87 -23.58 -13.59
CA THR A 23 -4.18 -25.02 -13.74
C THR A 23 -3.00 -25.93 -14.09
N HIS A 24 -1.76 -25.66 -13.65
CA HIS A 24 -0.65 -26.59 -13.97
C HIS A 24 0.44 -26.73 -12.89
N ILE A 25 0.10 -26.84 -11.61
CA ILE A 25 1.04 -27.34 -10.58
C ILE A 25 0.31 -28.21 -9.55
N TYR A 26 -0.37 -29.29 -9.96
CA TYR A 26 -0.83 -30.36 -9.06
C TYR A 26 -1.11 -31.66 -9.85
N SER A 27 -0.14 -32.18 -10.62
CA SER A 27 -0.30 -33.50 -11.24
C SER A 27 1.01 -34.22 -11.63
N SER A 28 2.06 -34.11 -10.83
CA SER A 28 3.30 -34.86 -11.09
C SER A 28 3.83 -35.53 -9.82
N LEU A 29 3.00 -36.36 -9.21
CA LEU A 29 3.40 -37.37 -8.21
C LEU A 29 2.29 -38.42 -8.08
N SER A 30 2.19 -39.32 -9.05
CA SER A 30 1.86 -40.72 -8.77
C SER A 30 2.18 -41.62 -9.96
N VAL A 31 2.72 -42.77 -9.61
CA VAL A 31 3.33 -43.82 -10.42
C VAL A 31 2.28 -44.68 -11.11
N GLY A 32 2.61 -45.18 -12.31
CA GLY A 32 2.28 -46.57 -12.68
C GLY A 32 1.19 -46.80 -13.74
N GLY A 33 1.61 -47.29 -14.90
CA GLY A 33 1.05 -48.53 -15.48
C GLY A 33 -0.17 -48.46 -16.43
N ARG A 34 0.14 -48.71 -17.70
CA ARG A 34 -0.47 -49.75 -18.57
C ARG A 34 -1.84 -49.46 -19.28
N ARG A 35 -1.76 -49.54 -20.62
CA ARG A 35 -2.72 -50.03 -21.66
C ARG A 35 -4.02 -49.26 -22.01
N GLU A 36 -4.12 -49.07 -23.33
CA GLU A 36 -5.28 -48.98 -24.25
C GLU A 36 -6.69 -49.27 -23.70
N GLU A 37 -7.67 -48.43 -24.03
CA GLU A 37 -8.81 -48.82 -24.89
C GLU A 37 -9.71 -47.64 -25.32
N LYS A 38 -10.18 -47.72 -26.56
CA LYS A 38 -11.11 -46.80 -27.22
C LYS A 38 -12.55 -47.00 -26.73
N GLY A 39 -13.23 -45.89 -26.43
CA GLY A 39 -14.61 -45.62 -26.84
C GLY A 39 -15.76 -46.40 -26.21
N ARG A 40 -16.60 -45.72 -25.40
CA ARG A 40 -18.06 -45.75 -25.56
C ARG A 40 -18.75 -44.64 -24.75
N CYS A 41 -19.61 -43.88 -25.43
CA CYS A 41 -20.56 -42.96 -24.84
C CYS A 41 -21.69 -43.77 -24.18
N VAL A 42 -21.94 -43.57 -22.87
CA VAL A 42 -23.12 -44.08 -22.17
C VAL A 42 -23.67 -42.99 -21.25
N LYS A 43 -24.83 -42.43 -21.64
CA LYS A 43 -25.73 -41.65 -20.76
C LYS A 43 -26.18 -42.55 -19.59
N ARG A 44 -25.91 -42.17 -18.34
CA ARG A 44 -26.59 -42.73 -17.16
C ARG A 44 -27.04 -41.63 -16.19
N LYS A 45 -28.30 -41.79 -15.76
CA LYS A 45 -29.10 -40.99 -14.83
C LYS A 45 -28.36 -40.65 -13.53
N ARG A 46 -28.64 -39.45 -13.00
CA ARG A 46 -28.25 -38.98 -11.65
C ARG A 46 -28.75 -39.92 -10.56
N PRO A 47 -27.94 -40.22 -9.54
CA PRO A 47 -28.40 -40.33 -8.17
C PRO A 47 -27.96 -39.08 -7.38
N GLY A 48 -28.88 -38.54 -6.58
CA GLY A 48 -28.63 -37.38 -5.72
C GLY A 48 -27.47 -37.64 -4.76
N ARG A 49 -26.53 -36.68 -4.69
CA ARG A 49 -25.54 -36.63 -3.61
C ARG A 49 -26.09 -35.75 -2.48
N PRO A 50 -25.82 -36.11 -1.22
CA PRO A 50 -26.24 -35.32 -0.07
C PRO A 50 -25.50 -33.98 -0.11
N ILE A 51 -26.23 -32.92 0.26
CA ILE A 51 -25.69 -31.59 0.51
C ILE A 51 -24.78 -31.71 1.74
N SER A 52 -23.50 -31.98 1.53
CA SER A 52 -22.49 -31.78 2.57
C SER A 52 -22.40 -30.28 2.82
N ARG A 53 -22.91 -29.87 3.99
CA ARG A 53 -22.84 -28.51 4.51
C ARG A 53 -21.44 -27.94 4.30
N PHE A 54 -21.40 -26.81 3.61
CA PHE A 54 -20.27 -25.90 3.60
C PHE A 54 -20.19 -25.25 5.00
N SER A 55 -19.60 -25.96 5.95
CA SER A 55 -19.17 -25.40 7.24
C SER A 55 -17.64 -25.48 7.27
N THR A 56 -16.99 -24.74 6.37
CA THR A 56 -15.56 -24.46 6.50
C THR A 56 -15.39 -23.52 7.68
N SER A 57 -14.80 -24.07 8.73
CA SER A 57 -14.73 -23.57 10.10
C SER A 57 -13.97 -22.25 10.20
N THR A 58 -14.57 -21.23 10.79
CA THR A 58 -13.89 -19.98 11.17
C THR A 58 -12.67 -20.26 12.06
N SER A 59 -12.72 -21.32 12.88
CA SER A 59 -11.64 -21.74 13.77
C SER A 59 -10.38 -22.18 13.02
N ASP A 60 -10.51 -22.76 11.81
CA ASP A 60 -9.35 -23.18 11.01
C ASP A 60 -8.59 -21.97 10.48
N ASN A 61 -9.29 -20.88 10.15
CA ASN A 61 -8.66 -19.66 9.64
C ASN A 61 -7.87 -18.94 10.73
N HIS A 62 -8.42 -18.84 11.95
CA HIS A 62 -7.70 -18.23 13.07
C HIS A 62 -6.44 -19.00 13.44
N PHE A 63 -6.54 -20.33 13.50
CA PHE A 63 -5.38 -21.18 13.78
C PHE A 63 -4.30 -21.04 12.68
N ARG A 64 -4.72 -20.93 11.41
CA ARG A 64 -3.80 -20.69 10.29
C ARG A 64 -3.09 -19.35 10.37
N VAL A 65 -3.79 -18.25 10.70
CA VAL A 65 -3.15 -16.94 10.88
C VAL A 65 -2.17 -16.96 12.05
N ILE A 66 -2.54 -17.56 13.19
CA ILE A 66 -1.66 -17.70 14.35
C ILE A 66 -0.43 -18.54 13.98
N SER A 67 -0.63 -19.70 13.35
CA SER A 67 0.47 -20.55 12.91
C SER A 67 1.40 -19.84 11.91
N PHE A 68 0.85 -19.04 11.00
CA PHE A 68 1.60 -18.22 10.07
C PHE A 68 2.47 -17.20 10.82
N VAL A 69 1.90 -16.45 11.77
CA VAL A 69 2.64 -15.47 12.61
C VAL A 69 3.84 -16.11 13.30
N PHE A 70 3.74 -17.38 13.73
CA PHE A 70 4.79 -18.09 14.45
C PHE A 70 5.70 -18.98 13.59
N GLN A 71 5.56 -19.01 12.26
CA GLN A 71 6.41 -19.84 11.39
C GLN A 71 7.87 -19.36 11.34
N ASP A 72 8.11 -18.04 11.24
CA ASP A 72 9.44 -17.43 11.23
C ASP A 72 9.59 -16.41 12.37
N PRO A 73 9.63 -16.86 13.64
CA PRO A 73 9.49 -15.99 14.80
C PRO A 73 10.63 -14.97 14.90
N LEU A 74 11.87 -15.35 14.55
CA LEU A 74 13.03 -14.45 14.70
C LEU A 74 12.96 -13.25 13.74
N LYS A 75 12.65 -13.48 12.46
CA LYS A 75 12.56 -12.40 11.45
C LYS A 75 11.38 -11.47 11.74
N ARG A 76 10.22 -12.05 12.07
CA ARG A 76 8.99 -11.28 12.36
C ARG A 76 9.10 -10.53 13.67
N LEU A 77 9.65 -11.14 14.72
CA LEU A 77 9.92 -10.46 16.00
C LEU A 77 10.94 -9.34 15.83
N SER A 78 12.02 -9.57 15.07
CA SER A 78 12.99 -8.51 14.76
C SER A 78 12.34 -7.34 14.03
N LEU A 79 11.42 -7.59 13.10
CA LEU A 79 10.68 -6.54 12.40
C LEU A 79 9.73 -5.78 13.35
N CYS A 80 9.03 -6.50 14.23
CA CYS A 80 8.18 -5.86 15.25
C CYS A 80 9.00 -5.00 16.22
N MET A 81 10.18 -5.47 16.66
CA MET A 81 11.10 -4.70 17.50
C MET A 81 11.62 -3.47 16.76
N TYR A 82 11.94 -3.60 15.46
CA TYR A 82 12.32 -2.49 14.60
C TYR A 82 11.21 -1.43 14.50
N TRP A 83 9.97 -1.85 14.23
CA TRP A 83 8.82 -0.93 14.21
C TRP A 83 8.57 -0.27 15.56
N ALA A 84 8.64 -1.02 16.67
CA ALA A 84 8.48 -0.48 18.01
C ALA A 84 9.56 0.56 18.33
N ALA A 85 10.82 0.28 17.99
CA ALA A 85 11.93 1.22 18.17
C ALA A 85 11.76 2.48 17.30
N LEU A 86 11.34 2.33 16.03
CA LEU A 86 11.05 3.45 15.14
C LEU A 86 9.91 4.33 15.69
N ILE A 87 8.81 3.73 16.14
CA ILE A 87 7.66 4.44 16.72
C ILE A 87 8.09 5.14 18.01
N TYR A 88 8.86 4.48 18.88
CA TYR A 88 9.35 5.09 20.11
C TYR A 88 10.26 6.30 19.81
N ALA A 89 11.21 6.13 18.89
CA ALA A 89 12.09 7.21 18.46
C ALA A 89 11.31 8.36 17.80
N SER A 90 10.27 8.05 17.02
CA SER A 90 9.46 9.05 16.34
C SER A 90 8.62 9.87 17.30
N VAL A 91 7.96 9.21 18.25
CA VAL A 91 7.18 9.87 19.32
C VAL A 91 8.10 10.70 20.22
N SER A 92 9.25 10.17 20.62
CA SER A 92 10.23 10.90 21.43
C SER A 92 10.73 12.16 20.72
N ARG A 93 11.05 12.05 19.42
CA ARG A 93 11.50 13.18 18.60
C ARG A 93 10.39 14.21 18.42
N PHE A 94 9.16 13.76 18.18
CA PHE A 94 7.99 14.62 18.06
C PHE A 94 7.72 15.38 19.36
N TYR A 95 7.79 14.72 20.52
CA TYR A 95 7.61 15.37 21.82
C TYR A 95 8.67 16.44 22.09
N HIS A 96 9.92 16.18 21.70
CA HIS A 96 11.00 17.16 21.80
C HIS A 96 10.79 18.35 20.86
N ILE A 97 10.34 18.10 19.62
CA ILE A 97 10.07 19.12 18.61
C ILE A 97 8.83 19.96 18.97
N SER A 98 7.83 19.35 19.62
CA SER A 98 6.60 20.02 20.06
C SER A 98 6.81 21.12 21.11
N LYS A 99 7.99 21.19 21.75
CA LYS A 99 8.34 22.30 22.65
C LYS A 99 8.68 23.60 21.90
N ASP A 100 9.06 23.53 20.63
CA ASP A 100 9.27 24.70 19.78
C ASP A 100 8.00 24.96 18.96
N SER A 101 7.19 25.91 19.41
CA SER A 101 5.78 26.10 19.04
C SER A 101 5.51 26.71 17.65
N THR A 102 6.31 26.41 16.63
CA THR A 102 6.13 26.93 15.26
C THR A 102 6.45 25.90 14.17
N VAL A 103 6.38 24.61 14.48
CA VAL A 103 6.58 23.57 13.46
C VAL A 103 5.42 23.61 12.47
N GLU A 104 5.72 24.06 11.24
CA GLU A 104 4.74 24.19 10.17
C GLU A 104 4.01 22.87 9.93
N ARG A 105 2.66 22.90 9.88
CA ARG A 105 1.77 21.77 9.52
C ARG A 105 2.20 20.99 8.28
N ILE A 106 2.93 21.63 7.36
CA ILE A 106 3.50 21.01 6.16
C ILE A 106 4.58 20.00 6.55
N LEU A 107 5.50 20.37 7.44
CA LEU A 107 6.58 19.50 7.91
C LEU A 107 6.04 18.28 8.65
N LEU A 108 4.95 18.43 9.41
CA LEU A 108 4.32 17.31 10.11
C LEU A 108 3.76 16.26 9.14
N ARG A 109 3.07 16.68 8.08
CA ARG A 109 2.59 15.76 7.06
C ARG A 109 3.75 14.99 6.43
N LYS A 110 4.84 15.68 6.08
CA LYS A 110 6.03 15.06 5.47
C LYS A 110 6.77 14.12 6.44
N TYR A 111 6.73 14.42 7.73
CA TYR A 111 7.25 13.53 8.76
C TYR A 111 6.56 12.16 8.75
N TYR A 112 5.23 12.14 8.67
CA TYR A 112 4.48 10.87 8.58
C TYR A 112 4.73 10.12 7.27
N HIS A 113 4.93 10.82 6.15
CA HIS A 113 5.27 10.19 4.87
C HIS A 113 6.66 9.53 4.95
N LEU A 114 7.63 10.21 5.56
CA LEU A 114 8.97 9.65 5.80
C LEU A 114 8.94 8.45 6.77
N MET A 115 8.10 8.51 7.81
CA MET A 115 7.88 7.39 8.73
C MET A 115 7.25 6.19 8.02
N ALA A 116 6.30 6.42 7.12
CA ALA A 116 5.74 5.36 6.28
C ALA A 116 6.82 4.71 5.40
N VAL A 117 7.71 5.49 4.78
CA VAL A 117 8.84 4.96 3.99
C VAL A 117 9.74 4.09 4.85
N SER A 118 10.14 4.57 6.04
CA SER A 118 11.06 3.83 6.91
C SER A 118 10.44 2.56 7.49
N MET A 119 9.14 2.58 7.82
CA MET A 119 8.46 1.40 8.35
C MET A 119 8.14 0.36 7.27
N PHE A 120 7.64 0.78 6.11
CA PHE A 120 7.07 -0.13 5.11
C PHE A 120 8.10 -0.65 4.11
N SER A 121 9.11 0.15 3.73
CA SER A 121 10.12 -0.25 2.75
C SER A 121 10.91 -1.51 3.18
N PRO A 122 11.55 -1.57 4.36
CA PRO A 122 12.27 -2.77 4.78
C PRO A 122 11.33 -3.95 5.05
N ALA A 123 10.12 -3.70 5.54
CA ALA A 123 9.13 -4.74 5.76
C ALA A 123 8.69 -5.42 4.45
N LEU A 124 8.53 -4.63 3.38
CA LEU A 124 8.14 -5.14 2.07
C LEU A 124 9.25 -5.97 1.41
N ILE A 125 10.52 -5.61 1.63
CA ILE A 125 11.68 -6.38 1.14
C ILE A 125 11.84 -7.69 1.93
N LEU A 126 11.73 -7.64 3.26
CA LEU A 126 12.08 -8.76 4.12
C LEU A 126 10.93 -9.77 4.32
N GLN A 127 9.70 -9.28 4.49
CA GLN A 127 8.51 -10.07 4.86
C GLN A 127 7.22 -9.46 4.27
N PRO A 128 7.01 -9.48 2.94
CA PRO A 128 5.86 -8.86 2.27
C PRO A 128 4.51 -9.41 2.74
N GLU A 129 4.41 -10.72 2.97
CA GLU A 129 3.16 -11.37 3.43
C GLU A 129 2.75 -10.95 4.85
N PHE A 130 3.73 -10.72 5.73
CA PHE A 130 3.46 -10.23 7.08
C PHE A 130 3.03 -8.76 7.06
N LEU A 131 3.66 -7.95 6.19
CA LEU A 131 3.27 -6.56 5.98
C LEU A 131 1.85 -6.45 5.41
N ASP A 132 1.45 -7.33 4.50
CA ASP A 132 0.08 -7.39 3.95
C ASP A 132 -0.96 -7.60 5.08
N LEU A 133 -0.74 -8.60 5.93
CA LEU A 133 -1.58 -8.85 7.10
C LEU A 133 -1.62 -7.65 8.05
N ALA A 134 -0.47 -7.02 8.30
CA ALA A 134 -0.37 -5.84 9.16
C ALA A 134 -1.14 -4.64 8.57
N PHE A 135 -1.09 -4.41 7.26
CA PHE A 135 -1.88 -3.38 6.59
C PHE A 135 -3.38 -3.65 6.70
N GLY A 136 -3.82 -4.89 6.48
CA GLY A 136 -5.22 -5.27 6.67
C GLY A 136 -5.71 -5.00 8.10
N GLY A 137 -4.90 -5.38 9.10
CA GLY A 137 -5.18 -5.09 10.51
C GLY A 137 -5.22 -3.60 10.81
N ALA A 138 -4.24 -2.83 10.32
CA ALA A 138 -4.19 -1.39 10.51
C ALA A 138 -5.42 -0.69 9.88
N VAL A 139 -5.77 -1.01 8.64
CA VAL A 139 -6.96 -0.47 7.96
C VAL A 139 -8.23 -0.81 8.75
N ALA A 140 -8.37 -2.04 9.25
CA ALA A 140 -9.51 -2.42 10.08
C ALA A 140 -9.59 -1.60 11.38
N VAL A 141 -8.46 -1.39 12.07
CA VAL A 141 -8.39 -0.55 13.28
C VAL A 141 -8.77 0.91 12.96
N PHE A 142 -8.20 1.48 11.89
CA PHE A 142 -8.53 2.84 11.47
C PHE A 142 -10.02 2.99 11.10
N LEU A 143 -10.62 2.01 10.42
CA LEU A 143 -12.05 2.01 10.12
C LEU A 143 -12.90 1.95 11.38
N VAL A 144 -12.56 1.10 12.34
CA VAL A 144 -13.27 1.01 13.62
C VAL A 144 -13.16 2.33 14.39
N LEU A 145 -11.97 2.93 14.45
CA LEU A 145 -11.77 4.23 15.09
C LEU A 145 -12.60 5.33 14.41
N GLU A 146 -12.65 5.35 13.08
CA GLU A 146 -13.46 6.30 12.33
C GLU A 146 -14.95 6.10 12.59
N ILE A 147 -15.43 4.85 12.64
CA ILE A 147 -16.82 4.53 13.00
C ILE A 147 -17.12 5.02 14.42
N ILE A 148 -16.28 4.72 15.41
CA ILE A 148 -16.48 5.18 16.80
C ILE A 148 -16.55 6.71 16.86
N ARG A 149 -15.70 7.41 16.08
CA ARG A 149 -15.66 8.87 16.01
C ARG A 149 -16.91 9.46 15.37
N VAL A 150 -17.32 8.95 14.20
CA VAL A 150 -18.50 9.42 13.45
C VAL A 150 -19.78 9.21 14.25
N TRP A 151 -19.92 8.04 14.87
CA TRP A 151 -21.11 7.67 15.64
C TRP A 151 -21.08 8.16 17.09
N LYS A 152 -19.99 8.82 17.52
CA LYS A 152 -19.76 9.32 18.89
C LYS A 152 -20.18 8.29 19.95
N ILE A 153 -19.78 7.03 19.78
CA ILE A 153 -20.23 5.91 20.62
C ILE A 153 -19.73 6.14 22.05
N TRP A 154 -20.66 6.29 22.99
CA TRP A 154 -20.36 6.34 24.42
C TRP A 154 -19.91 4.94 24.88
N PRO A 155 -18.81 4.74 25.64
CA PRO A 155 -17.99 5.70 26.41
C PRO A 155 -16.66 6.15 25.74
N LEU A 156 -16.27 5.56 24.60
CA LEU A 156 -14.95 5.81 23.98
C LEU A 156 -14.90 7.04 23.06
N GLY A 157 -16.04 7.58 22.64
CA GLY A 157 -16.10 8.71 21.71
C GLY A 157 -15.40 9.97 22.23
N GLN A 158 -15.54 10.30 23.52
CA GLN A 158 -14.87 11.46 24.14
C GLN A 158 -13.34 11.32 24.23
N PRO A 159 -12.77 10.24 24.82
CA PRO A 159 -11.32 10.08 24.91
C PRO A 159 -10.67 9.94 23.53
N VAL A 160 -11.30 9.26 22.57
CA VAL A 160 -10.78 9.19 21.18
C VAL A 160 -10.78 10.57 20.53
N HIS A 161 -11.86 11.34 20.67
CA HIS A 161 -11.92 12.70 20.12
C HIS A 161 -10.90 13.64 20.77
N GLN A 162 -10.70 13.54 22.08
CA GLN A 162 -9.70 14.33 22.82
C GLN A 162 -8.26 13.93 22.46
N PHE A 163 -7.96 12.64 22.36
CA PHE A 163 -6.65 12.16 21.90
C PHE A 163 -6.38 12.69 20.49
N MET A 164 -7.32 12.50 19.55
CA MET A 164 -7.15 12.99 18.18
C MET A 164 -7.00 14.50 18.13
N ASN A 165 -7.75 15.27 18.91
CA ASN A 165 -7.59 16.74 18.99
C ASN A 165 -6.30 17.17 19.72
N ALA A 166 -5.74 16.38 20.62
CA ALA A 166 -4.45 16.70 21.25
C ALA A 166 -3.30 16.63 20.24
N PHE A 167 -3.45 15.82 19.18
CA PHE A 167 -2.53 15.77 18.05
C PHE A 167 -2.99 16.64 16.86
N THR A 168 -4.16 17.30 16.95
CA THR A 168 -4.78 17.98 15.81
C THR A 168 -5.65 19.19 16.18
N ASP A 169 -5.42 20.35 15.53
CA ASP A 169 -6.22 21.56 15.76
C ASP A 169 -7.69 21.38 15.30
N HIS A 170 -8.65 22.02 15.97
CA HIS A 170 -10.11 21.75 15.91
C HIS A 170 -10.75 21.95 14.52
N ARG A 171 -10.08 22.64 13.60
CA ARG A 171 -10.50 22.76 12.17
C ARG A 171 -9.88 21.71 11.26
N ASP A 172 -8.82 21.06 11.70
CA ASP A 172 -7.95 20.19 10.90
C ASP A 172 -8.04 18.72 11.29
N SER A 173 -8.69 18.39 12.43
CA SER A 173 -8.94 17.00 12.88
C SER A 173 -9.55 16.15 11.77
N ASP A 174 -10.48 16.70 10.99
CA ASP A 174 -11.17 15.97 9.93
C ASP A 174 -10.29 15.75 8.71
N LEU A 175 -9.50 16.76 8.31
CA LEU A 175 -8.64 16.70 7.13
C LEU A 175 -7.38 15.86 7.36
N LEU A 176 -6.81 15.90 8.56
CA LEU A 176 -5.60 15.14 8.87
C LEU A 176 -5.90 13.66 9.03
N ILE A 177 -7.01 13.26 9.66
CA ILE A 177 -7.38 11.84 9.76
C ILE A 177 -7.57 11.23 8.38
N ILE A 178 -8.30 11.92 7.50
CA ILE A 178 -8.48 11.51 6.09
C ILE A 178 -7.12 11.42 5.38
N SER A 179 -6.18 12.32 5.67
CA SER A 179 -4.83 12.29 5.07
C SER A 179 -4.00 11.08 5.51
N HIS A 180 -4.06 10.66 6.78
CA HIS A 180 -3.33 9.49 7.28
C HIS A 180 -3.96 8.17 6.80
N PHE A 181 -5.30 8.11 6.81
CA PHE A 181 -6.03 6.96 6.27
C PHE A 181 -5.76 6.79 4.78
N SER A 182 -5.80 7.88 4.00
CA SER A 182 -5.49 7.84 2.57
C SER A 182 -4.02 7.53 2.29
N LEU A 183 -3.07 7.99 3.11
CA LEU A 183 -1.66 7.60 3.02
C LEU A 183 -1.47 6.10 3.24
N LEU A 184 -2.06 5.56 4.33
CA LEU A 184 -1.99 4.14 4.64
C LEU A 184 -2.59 3.31 3.51
N LEU A 185 -3.78 3.69 3.04
CA LEU A 185 -4.47 3.02 1.94
C LEU A 185 -3.69 3.14 0.62
N GLY A 186 -3.09 4.29 0.35
CA GLY A 186 -2.25 4.54 -0.83
C GLY A 186 -0.98 3.67 -0.86
N CYS A 187 -0.41 3.33 0.30
CA CYS A 187 0.67 2.35 0.40
C CYS A 187 0.17 0.89 0.33
N ALA A 188 -0.99 0.58 0.92
CA ALA A 188 -1.52 -0.78 1.00
C ALA A 188 -2.07 -1.28 -0.36
N LEU A 189 -2.77 -0.43 -1.11
CA LEU A 189 -3.44 -0.82 -2.35
C LEU A 189 -2.50 -1.42 -3.41
N PRO A 190 -1.34 -0.80 -3.75
CA PRO A 190 -0.41 -1.40 -4.71
C PRO A 190 0.12 -2.78 -4.26
N ILE A 191 0.29 -2.99 -2.96
CA ILE A 191 0.74 -4.27 -2.39
C ILE A 191 -0.33 -5.34 -2.59
N TRP A 192 -1.59 -5.03 -2.23
CA TRP A 192 -2.72 -5.94 -2.42
C TRP A 192 -2.98 -6.29 -3.88
N MET A 193 -2.79 -5.33 -4.78
CA MET A 193 -2.94 -5.56 -6.22
C MET A 193 -1.78 -6.38 -6.80
N SER A 194 -0.57 -6.23 -6.25
CA SER A 194 0.59 -7.03 -6.63
C SER A 194 0.61 -8.44 -6.03
N SER A 195 -0.20 -8.71 -4.99
CA SER A 195 -0.30 -10.02 -4.35
C SER A 195 -0.86 -11.06 -5.32
N GLY A 196 0.04 -11.80 -5.98
CA GLY A 196 -0.27 -12.77 -7.05
C GLY A 196 0.50 -12.55 -8.36
N TYR A 197 1.18 -11.41 -8.53
CA TYR A 197 1.96 -11.07 -9.72
C TYR A 197 3.42 -10.76 -9.33
N ASN A 198 4.36 -11.66 -9.65
CA ASN A 198 5.78 -11.51 -9.30
C ASN A 198 6.65 -10.91 -10.41
N ASP A 199 6.06 -10.61 -11.58
CA ASP A 199 6.83 -10.21 -12.76
C ASP A 199 7.36 -8.78 -12.68
N ARG A 200 6.85 -7.96 -11.75
CA ARG A 200 7.16 -6.52 -11.63
C ARG A 200 7.51 -6.14 -10.19
N PRO A 201 8.79 -6.18 -9.80
CA PRO A 201 9.20 -6.07 -8.40
C PRO A 201 9.05 -4.67 -7.81
N LEU A 202 8.94 -3.62 -8.64
CA LEU A 202 8.71 -2.24 -8.21
C LEU A 202 7.23 -1.89 -7.99
N ALA A 203 6.30 -2.65 -8.56
CA ALA A 203 4.87 -2.39 -8.49
C ALA A 203 4.34 -2.28 -7.04
N PRO A 204 4.67 -3.17 -6.08
CA PRO A 204 4.19 -3.04 -4.71
C PRO A 204 4.79 -1.82 -3.98
N PHE A 205 5.91 -1.28 -4.45
CA PHE A 205 6.54 -0.07 -3.88
C PHE A 205 5.92 1.22 -4.40
N ALA A 206 4.98 1.18 -5.36
CA ALA A 206 4.43 2.37 -6.00
C ALA A 206 3.92 3.42 -4.99
N GLY A 207 3.19 2.99 -3.96
CA GLY A 207 2.68 3.90 -2.93
C GLY A 207 3.78 4.48 -2.04
N ILE A 208 4.78 3.67 -1.66
CA ILE A 208 5.91 4.12 -0.84
C ILE A 208 6.79 5.12 -1.61
N LEU A 209 7.03 4.85 -2.90
CA LEU A 209 7.86 5.70 -3.75
C LEU A 209 7.17 7.03 -4.07
N SER A 210 5.90 7.00 -4.49
CA SER A 210 5.17 8.20 -4.90
C SER A 210 4.80 9.11 -3.72
N LEU A 211 4.14 8.56 -2.69
CA LEU A 211 3.72 9.36 -1.52
C LEU A 211 4.91 9.63 -0.59
N GLY A 212 5.72 8.61 -0.34
CA GLY A 212 6.81 8.73 0.60
C GLY A 212 7.92 9.63 0.09
N ILE A 213 8.56 9.22 -1.01
CA ILE A 213 9.76 9.89 -1.53
C ILE A 213 9.38 11.06 -2.43
N GLY A 214 8.53 10.82 -3.44
CA GLY A 214 8.11 11.81 -4.44
C GLY A 214 7.45 13.05 -3.82
N ASP A 215 6.34 12.87 -3.11
CA ASP A 215 5.59 13.97 -2.51
C ASP A 215 6.40 14.72 -1.43
N THR A 216 7.27 14.02 -0.69
CA THR A 216 8.19 14.68 0.26
C THR A 216 9.20 15.56 -0.46
N MET A 217 9.95 15.02 -1.41
CA MET A 217 10.97 15.77 -2.13
C MET A 217 10.38 16.90 -2.97
N ALA A 218 9.22 16.67 -3.58
CA ALA A 218 8.54 17.70 -4.36
C ALA A 218 8.13 18.91 -3.50
N SER A 219 7.63 18.65 -2.30
CA SER A 219 7.25 19.72 -1.38
C SER A 219 8.44 20.43 -0.72
N MET A 220 9.48 19.68 -0.31
CA MET A 220 10.65 20.26 0.36
C MET A 220 11.45 21.16 -0.58
N VAL A 221 11.73 20.67 -1.79
CA VAL A 221 12.43 21.46 -2.81
C VAL A 221 11.53 22.55 -3.35
N GLY A 222 10.25 22.27 -3.57
CA GLY A 222 9.29 23.28 -4.03
C GLY A 222 9.10 24.43 -3.04
N HIS A 223 9.19 24.17 -1.74
CA HIS A 223 9.13 25.20 -0.71
C HIS A 223 10.42 26.02 -0.61
N LYS A 224 11.59 25.36 -0.67
CA LYS A 224 12.89 26.02 -0.47
C LYS A 224 13.45 26.71 -1.73
N TYR A 225 13.21 26.13 -2.92
CA TYR A 225 13.81 26.52 -4.18
C TYR A 225 12.78 26.78 -5.30
N GLY A 226 11.49 26.67 -5.01
CA GLY A 226 10.45 26.83 -6.03
C GLY A 226 10.27 28.28 -6.46
N VAL A 227 10.56 28.57 -7.72
CA VAL A 227 10.40 29.90 -8.32
C VAL A 227 9.26 29.87 -9.33
N LEU A 228 9.24 28.88 -10.22
CA LEU A 228 8.25 28.72 -11.28
C LEU A 228 7.04 27.92 -10.78
N ARG A 229 5.88 28.57 -10.69
CA ARG A 229 4.62 27.92 -10.30
C ARG A 229 3.86 27.41 -11.52
N TRP A 230 3.25 26.24 -11.39
CA TRP A 230 2.40 25.65 -12.42
C TRP A 230 1.12 26.47 -12.69
N SER A 231 0.60 27.13 -11.65
CA SER A 231 -0.58 27.98 -11.74
C SER A 231 -0.35 29.27 -10.96
N LYS A 232 -0.91 30.37 -11.45
CA LYS A 232 -0.82 31.70 -10.80
C LYS A 232 -1.40 31.71 -9.38
N THR A 233 -2.31 30.79 -9.06
CA THR A 233 -2.94 30.62 -7.74
C THR A 233 -2.48 29.36 -7.00
N GLY A 234 -1.64 28.52 -7.61
CA GLY A 234 -1.22 27.23 -7.05
C GLY A 234 0.04 27.31 -6.20
N LYS A 235 0.17 26.40 -5.22
CA LYS A 235 1.38 26.23 -4.40
C LYS A 235 2.42 25.27 -5.00
N LYS A 236 2.06 24.53 -6.06
CA LYS A 236 2.93 23.54 -6.72
C LYS A 236 3.89 24.24 -7.69
N THR A 237 5.16 23.84 -7.67
CA THR A 237 6.23 24.42 -8.48
C THR A 237 6.83 23.40 -9.44
N ILE A 238 7.38 23.89 -10.56
CA ILE A 238 8.04 23.06 -11.57
C ILE A 238 9.30 22.43 -10.96
N GLU A 239 10.06 23.20 -10.18
CA GLU A 239 11.28 22.73 -9.52
C GLU A 239 10.97 21.64 -8.49
N GLY A 240 9.88 21.80 -7.73
CA GLY A 240 9.40 20.77 -6.82
C GLY A 240 9.02 19.50 -7.59
N THR A 241 8.24 19.62 -8.65
CA THR A 241 7.83 18.46 -9.47
C THR A 241 9.04 17.73 -10.05
N ALA A 242 10.02 18.46 -10.59
CA ALA A 242 11.27 17.90 -11.10
C ALA A 242 12.08 17.19 -10.00
N ALA A 243 12.14 17.76 -8.79
CA ALA A 243 12.79 17.12 -7.65
C ALA A 243 12.08 15.84 -7.20
N GLY A 244 10.74 15.82 -7.21
CA GLY A 244 9.94 14.63 -6.94
C GLY A 244 10.27 13.52 -7.95
N ILE A 245 10.17 13.81 -9.25
CA ILE A 245 10.48 12.86 -10.33
C ILE A 245 11.91 12.32 -10.21
N THR A 246 12.91 13.20 -10.06
CA THR A 246 14.31 12.77 -9.95
C THR A 246 14.56 11.93 -8.70
N SER A 247 13.97 12.29 -7.56
CA SER A 247 14.11 11.51 -6.32
C SER A 247 13.50 10.11 -6.42
N VAL A 248 12.34 9.97 -7.08
CA VAL A 248 11.71 8.66 -7.30
C VAL A 248 12.54 7.83 -8.27
N LEU A 249 13.09 8.42 -9.34
CA LEU A 249 14.00 7.71 -10.26
C LEU A 249 15.26 7.19 -9.55
N VAL A 250 15.87 8.02 -8.70
CA VAL A 250 17.03 7.62 -7.89
C VAL A 250 16.65 6.52 -6.89
N ALA A 251 15.48 6.64 -6.24
CA ALA A 251 15.02 5.60 -5.34
C ALA A 251 14.77 4.27 -6.06
N CYS A 252 14.16 4.29 -7.25
CA CYS A 252 13.98 3.11 -8.07
C CYS A 252 15.33 2.49 -8.49
N SER A 253 16.32 3.31 -8.88
CA SER A 253 17.63 2.80 -9.31
C SER A 253 18.42 2.16 -8.16
N VAL A 254 18.25 2.63 -6.92
CA VAL A 254 18.84 2.01 -5.72
C VAL A 254 18.07 0.76 -5.31
N LEU A 255 16.74 0.78 -5.44
CA LEU A 255 15.88 -0.33 -5.00
C LEU A 255 15.97 -1.54 -5.94
N LEU A 256 16.15 -1.33 -7.24
CA LEU A 256 16.25 -2.39 -8.24
C LEU A 256 17.36 -3.42 -7.95
N PRO A 257 18.63 -3.02 -7.67
CA PRO A 257 19.68 -3.94 -7.24
C PRO A 257 19.36 -4.70 -5.95
N VAL A 258 18.73 -4.04 -4.97
CA VAL A 258 18.35 -4.64 -3.69
C VAL A 258 17.26 -5.71 -3.86
N LEU A 259 16.32 -5.47 -4.78
CA LEU A 259 15.30 -6.47 -5.14
C LEU A 259 15.90 -7.62 -5.95
N THR A 260 16.85 -7.33 -6.84
CA THR A 260 17.57 -8.35 -7.61
C THR A 260 18.36 -9.29 -6.69
N SER A 261 19.04 -8.75 -5.67
CA SER A 261 19.76 -9.59 -4.67
C SER A 261 18.81 -10.41 -3.78
N SER A 262 17.56 -9.98 -3.65
CA SER A 262 16.52 -10.69 -2.89
C SER A 262 15.80 -11.77 -3.72
N GLY A 263 16.21 -12.01 -4.98
CA GLY A 263 15.71 -13.10 -5.82
C GLY A 263 14.53 -12.73 -6.73
N TYR A 264 14.20 -11.45 -6.89
CA TYR A 264 13.16 -11.02 -7.82
C TYR A 264 13.66 -11.01 -9.27
N ILE A 265 12.85 -11.50 -10.21
CA ILE A 265 13.16 -11.50 -11.65
C ILE A 265 12.96 -10.09 -12.21
N LEU A 266 14.04 -9.50 -12.74
CA LEU A 266 13.99 -8.16 -13.33
C LEU A 266 13.43 -8.21 -14.75
N SER A 267 12.12 -8.08 -14.89
CA SER A 267 11.43 -7.95 -16.19
C SER A 267 10.85 -6.56 -16.38
N GLN A 268 11.60 -5.51 -16.03
CA GLN A 268 11.13 -4.12 -16.17
C GLN A 268 12.00 -3.30 -17.11
N HIS A 269 11.37 -2.77 -18.16
CA HIS A 269 12.01 -1.84 -19.08
C HIS A 269 12.18 -0.46 -18.45
N TRP A 270 13.41 0.09 -18.50
CA TRP A 270 13.73 1.43 -18.01
C TRP A 270 12.91 2.54 -18.66
N SER A 271 12.53 2.38 -19.93
CA SER A 271 11.68 3.34 -20.64
C SER A 271 10.27 3.41 -20.05
N SER A 272 9.65 2.27 -19.76
CA SER A 272 8.34 2.20 -19.09
C SER A 272 8.43 2.79 -17.68
N LEU A 273 9.50 2.49 -16.94
CA LEU A 273 9.73 3.08 -15.61
C LEU A 273 9.82 4.61 -15.65
N VAL A 274 10.65 5.17 -16.54
CA VAL A 274 10.82 6.63 -16.65
C VAL A 274 9.49 7.28 -17.04
N LEU A 275 8.77 6.71 -18.01
CA LEU A 275 7.45 7.21 -18.42
C LEU A 275 6.46 7.19 -17.25
N ALA A 276 6.41 6.08 -16.49
CA ALA A 276 5.54 5.94 -15.34
C ALA A 276 5.82 6.99 -14.26
N VAL A 277 7.10 7.19 -13.91
CA VAL A 277 7.50 8.17 -12.90
C VAL A 277 7.18 9.60 -13.36
N VAL A 278 7.53 9.96 -14.60
CA VAL A 278 7.25 11.30 -15.15
C VAL A 278 5.74 11.56 -15.20
N ALA A 279 4.95 10.62 -15.72
CA ALA A 279 3.51 10.78 -15.81
C ALA A 279 2.85 10.90 -14.42
N SER A 280 3.28 10.11 -13.43
CA SER A 280 2.79 10.22 -12.05
C SER A 280 3.17 11.55 -11.38
N GLY A 281 4.39 12.04 -11.58
CA GLY A 281 4.85 13.33 -11.04
C GLY A 281 4.13 14.52 -11.66
N LEU A 282 3.88 14.48 -12.99
CA LEU A 282 3.05 15.48 -13.66
C LEU A 282 1.62 15.44 -13.13
N LEU A 283 1.04 14.24 -12.95
CA LEU A 283 -0.30 14.10 -12.40
C LEU A 283 -0.40 14.74 -11.00
N GLU A 284 0.60 14.53 -10.13
CA GLU A 284 0.68 15.17 -8.81
C GLU A 284 0.68 16.71 -8.91
N ALA A 285 1.36 17.27 -9.91
CA ALA A 285 1.41 18.72 -10.12
C ALA A 285 0.04 19.30 -10.52
N TYR A 286 -0.79 18.54 -11.22
CA TYR A 286 -2.11 18.96 -11.68
C TYR A 286 -3.25 18.63 -10.71
N THR A 287 -3.12 17.60 -9.88
CA THR A 287 -4.18 17.19 -8.93
C THR A 287 -4.02 17.88 -7.58
N ALA A 288 -5.09 18.51 -7.08
CA ALA A 288 -5.03 19.32 -5.87
C ALA A 288 -5.61 18.65 -4.59
N GLN A 289 -6.40 17.58 -4.70
CA GLN A 289 -7.34 17.23 -3.62
C GLN A 289 -7.47 15.74 -3.24
N LEU A 290 -6.96 14.80 -4.05
CA LEU A 290 -7.04 13.34 -3.80
C LEU A 290 -5.75 12.61 -4.20
N ASP A 291 -4.60 13.25 -3.98
CA ASP A 291 -3.27 12.76 -4.35
C ASP A 291 -2.91 11.44 -3.64
N ASN A 292 -3.19 11.32 -2.34
CA ASN A 292 -2.71 10.21 -1.52
C ASN A 292 -3.25 8.82 -1.86
N ALA A 293 -4.43 8.70 -2.48
CA ALA A 293 -4.97 7.41 -2.89
C ALA A 293 -4.89 7.19 -4.40
N PHE A 294 -5.03 8.26 -5.18
CA PHE A 294 -5.12 8.16 -6.64
C PHE A 294 -3.77 8.01 -7.32
N ILE A 295 -2.77 8.78 -6.89
CA ILE A 295 -1.44 8.77 -7.51
C ILE A 295 -0.74 7.42 -7.41
N PRO A 296 -0.75 6.72 -6.25
CA PRO A 296 -0.19 5.37 -6.14
C PRO A 296 -0.81 4.37 -7.10
N LEU A 297 -2.14 4.44 -7.30
CA LEU A 297 -2.87 3.53 -8.18
C LEU A 297 -2.52 3.78 -9.65
N VAL A 298 -2.44 5.06 -10.05
CA VAL A 298 -2.02 5.41 -11.40
C VAL A 298 -0.57 5.02 -11.63
N PHE A 299 0.32 5.31 -10.68
CA PHE A 299 1.71 4.93 -10.78
C PHE A 299 1.90 3.42 -10.85
N TYR A 300 1.19 2.65 -10.01
CA TYR A 300 1.12 1.18 -10.10
C TYR A 300 0.66 0.72 -11.48
N SER A 301 -0.44 1.29 -11.98
CA SER A 301 -1.00 0.91 -13.28
C SER A 301 -0.02 1.17 -14.43
N LEU A 302 0.72 2.29 -14.38
CA LEU A 302 1.75 2.63 -15.36
C LEU A 302 2.98 1.71 -15.24
N LEU A 303 3.36 1.34 -14.02
CA LEU A 303 4.39 0.32 -13.79
C LEU A 303 3.96 -1.06 -14.26
N CYS A 304 2.66 -1.31 -14.47
CA CYS A 304 2.07 -2.56 -14.97
C CYS A 304 1.81 -2.58 -16.49
N LEU A 305 2.07 -1.48 -17.21
CA LEU A 305 2.11 -1.43 -18.67
C LEU A 305 3.49 -1.85 -19.18
#